data_AF-A0A1U9JY37-F1
#
_entry.id   AF-A0A1U9JY37-F1
#
_cell.length_a   1.000
_cell.length_b   1.000
_cell.length_c   1.000
_cell.angle_alpha   90.00
_cell.angle_beta   90.00
_cell.angle_gamma   90.00
#
_symmetry.space_group_name_H-M   'P 1'
#
loop_
_entity.id
_entity.type
_entity.pdbx_description
1 polymer ?
#
loop_
_entity_poly.entity_id
_entity_poly.type
_entity_poly.pdbx_seq_one_letter_code
_entity_poly.pdbx_strand_id
1 'polypeptide(L)'
;MNRTHLEHLIVALVIQGFFVGGFYLLGLQHGAWVGAVFVAAFFLGREHAQREYKIGDPSQLKGYEALDVWRWPLDAKLDLLIPAAAVFLVAVLFNT
;
A
#
# COMPACT_ATOMS: atom_id res chain seq x y z
N MET A 1 17.68 -5.67 -4.62
CA MET A 1 16.43 -4.88 -4.70
C MET A 1 15.92 -4.99 -6.12
N ASN A 2 14.77 -5.64 -6.33
CA ASN A 2 14.18 -5.76 -7.66
C ASN A 2 13.63 -4.39 -8.09
N ARG A 3 13.72 -4.07 -9.38
CA ARG A 3 13.24 -2.80 -9.97
C ARG A 3 11.78 -2.49 -9.60
N THR A 4 10.97 -3.54 -9.46
CA THR A 4 9.56 -3.50 -9.04
C THR A 4 9.35 -2.90 -7.64
N HIS A 5 10.16 -3.24 -6.64
CA HIS A 5 9.97 -2.69 -5.29
C HIS A 5 10.23 -1.18 -5.25
N LEU A 6 11.21 -0.71 -6.04
CA LEU A 6 11.50 0.72 -6.17
C LEU A 6 10.35 1.45 -6.87
N GLU A 7 9.77 0.84 -7.91
CA GLU A 7 8.60 1.38 -8.60
C GLU A 7 7.40 1.50 -7.64
N HIS A 8 7.13 0.48 -6.82
CA HIS A 8 6.07 0.53 -5.82
C HIS A 8 6.32 1.60 -4.75
N LEU A 9 7.56 1.74 -4.29
CA LEU A 9 7.96 2.80 -3.36
C LEU A 9 7.69 4.19 -3.95
N ILE A 10 8.10 4.44 -5.19
CA ILE A 10 7.88 5.73 -5.86
C ILE A 10 6.38 6.00 -6.02
N VAL A 11 5.60 5.02 -6.49
CA VAL A 11 4.15 5.15 -6.63
C VAL A 11 3.48 5.47 -5.29
N ALA A 12 3.90 4.80 -4.22
CA ALA A 12 3.38 5.02 -2.87
C ALA A 12 3.61 6.46 -2.38
N LEU A 13 4.83 6.97 -2.55
CA LEU A 13 5.18 8.34 -2.17
C LEU A 13 4.45 9.39 -3.00
N VAL A 14 4.26 9.14 -4.30
CA VAL A 14 3.49 10.02 -5.19
C VAL A 14 2.02 10.09 -4.74
N ILE A 15 1.38 8.94 -4.47
CA ILE A 15 -0.01 8.90 -3.98
C ILE A 15 -0.11 9.64 -2.64
N GLN A 16 0.78 9.36 -1.68
CA GLN A 16 0.77 10.07 -0.40
C GLN A 16 0.98 11.58 -0.56
N GLY A 17 1.87 11.99 -1.47
CA GLY A 17 2.10 13.40 -1.80
C GLY A 17 0.86 14.12 -2.31
N PHE A 18 0.02 13.45 -3.12
CA PHE A 18 -1.27 14.01 -3.53
C PHE A 18 -2.21 14.25 -2.34
N PHE A 19 -2.25 13.34 -1.37
CA PHE A 19 -3.05 13.54 -0.15
C PHE A 19 -2.50 14.69 0.71
N VAL A 20 -1.18 14.75 0.90
CA VAL A 20 -0.54 15.85 1.66
C VAL A 20 -0.82 17.20 1.00
N GLY A 21 -0.56 17.31 -0.30
CA GLY A 21 -0.78 18.55 -1.06
C GLY A 21 -2.26 18.94 -1.12
N GLY A 22 -3.15 17.98 -1.39
CA GLY A 22 -4.59 18.23 -1.46
C GLY A 22 -5.17 18.69 -0.12
N PHE A 23 -4.78 18.04 0.99
CA PHE A 23 -5.22 18.43 2.33
C PHE A 23 -4.64 19.78 2.74
N TYR A 24 -3.38 20.05 2.42
CA TYR A 24 -2.76 21.35 2.66
C TYR A 24 -3.52 22.49 1.97
N LEU A 25 -3.92 22.31 0.70
CA LEU A 25 -4.73 23.30 -0.04
C LEU A 25 -6.11 23.52 0.58
N LEU A 26 -6.64 22.53 1.31
CA LEU A 26 -7.91 22.60 2.04
C LEU A 26 -7.75 23.08 3.50
N GLY A 27 -6.52 23.40 3.94
CA GLY A 27 -6.24 23.79 5.32
C GLY A 27 -6.35 22.66 6.35
N LEU A 28 -6.28 21.40 5.90
CA LEU A 28 -6.37 20.21 6.76
C LEU A 28 -4.98 19.67 7.10
N GLN A 29 -4.75 19.30 8.36
CA GLN A 29 -3.43 18.88 8.84
C GLN A 29 -3.16 17.37 8.74
N HIS A 30 -4.16 16.55 8.43
CA HIS A 30 -4.05 15.09 8.51
C HIS A 30 -3.72 14.37 7.19
N GLY A 31 -3.34 15.12 6.14
CA GLY A 31 -3.12 14.56 4.80
C GLY A 31 -2.08 13.44 4.75
N ALA A 32 -1.02 13.54 5.55
CA ALA A 32 0.05 12.55 5.57
C ALA A 32 -0.42 11.19 6.13
N TRP A 33 -1.24 11.20 7.19
CA TRP A 33 -1.82 10.00 7.80
C TRP A 33 -2.91 9.39 6.93
N VAL A 34 -3.80 10.21 6.37
CA VAL A 34 -4.84 9.75 5.44
C VAL A 34 -4.21 9.11 4.21
N GLY A 35 -3.19 9.75 3.63
CA GLY A 35 -2.42 9.19 2.52
C GLY A 35 -1.72 7.89 2.89
N ALA A 36 -1.11 7.78 4.08
CA ALA A 36 -0.45 6.56 4.52
C ALA A 36 -1.43 5.38 4.66
N VAL A 37 -2.60 5.61 5.29
CA VAL A 37 -3.65 4.58 5.41
C VAL A 37 -4.16 4.16 4.04
N PHE A 38 -4.44 5.11 3.16
CA PHE A 38 -4.91 4.84 1.81
C PHE A 38 -3.91 3.99 1.02
N VAL A 39 -2.63 4.38 1.02
CA VAL A 39 -1.58 3.66 0.30
C VAL A 39 -1.39 2.25 0.86
N ALA A 40 -1.36 2.09 2.19
CA ALA A 40 -1.24 0.77 2.81
C ALA A 40 -2.42 -0.15 2.41
N ALA A 41 -3.64 0.37 2.43
CA ALA A 41 -4.82 -0.38 1.98
C ALA A 41 -4.79 -0.70 0.48
N PHE A 42 -4.33 0.24 -0.35
CA PHE A 42 -4.20 0.05 -1.80
C PHE A 42 -3.25 -1.10 -2.15
N PHE A 43 -2.04 -1.11 -1.56
CA PHE A 43 -1.09 -2.21 -1.79
C PHE A 43 -1.56 -3.52 -1.18
N LEU A 44 -2.24 -3.49 -0.04
CA LEU A 44 -2.84 -4.69 0.55
C LEU A 44 -3.88 -5.32 -0.38
N GLY A 45 -4.79 -4.50 -0.92
CA GLY A 45 -5.82 -4.95 -1.86
C GLY A 45 -5.22 -5.46 -3.17
N ARG A 46 -4.17 -4.81 -3.68
CA ARG A 46 -3.45 -5.25 -4.87
C ARG A 46 -2.85 -6.65 -4.69
N GLU A 47 -2.09 -6.86 -3.62
CA GLU A 47 -1.44 -8.15 -3.37
C GLU A 47 -2.45 -9.25 -3.04
N HIS A 48 -3.54 -8.89 -2.37
CA HIS A 48 -4.70 -9.76 -2.17
C HIS A 48 -5.30 -10.22 -3.50
N ALA A 49 -5.64 -9.29 -4.42
CA ALA A 49 -6.17 -9.64 -5.73
C ALA A 49 -5.18 -10.49 -6.54
N GLN A 50 -3.90 -10.15 -6.54
CA GLN A 50 -2.86 -10.97 -7.19
C GLN A 50 -2.78 -12.38 -6.61
N ARG A 51 -3.02 -12.53 -5.31
CA ARG A 51 -3.06 -13.84 -4.66
C ARG A 51 -4.30 -14.63 -5.06
N GLU A 52 -5.46 -14.00 -5.21
CA GLU A 52 -6.67 -14.66 -5.73
C GLU A 52 -6.40 -15.31 -7.08
N TYR A 53 -5.82 -14.57 -8.03
CA TYR A 53 -5.45 -15.10 -9.36
C TYR A 53 -4.42 -16.24 -9.31
N LYS A 54 -3.59 -16.32 -8.26
CA LYS A 54 -2.60 -17.39 -8.08
C LYS A 54 -3.19 -18.64 -7.41
N ILE A 55 -4.25 -18.49 -6.63
CA ILE A 55 -4.96 -19.61 -5.98
C ILE A 55 -5.92 -20.25 -6.97
N GLY A 56 -6.65 -19.45 -7.76
CA GLY A 56 -7.65 -19.94 -8.70
C GLY A 56 -8.40 -18.80 -9.38
N ASP A 57 -9.64 -19.06 -9.79
CA ASP A 57 -10.52 -18.04 -10.36
C ASP A 57 -11.09 -17.15 -9.23
N PRO A 58 -10.79 -15.83 -9.21
CA PRO A 58 -11.31 -14.93 -8.19
C PRO A 58 -12.83 -14.92 -8.05
N SER A 59 -13.58 -15.27 -9.11
CA SER A 59 -15.04 -15.34 -9.07
C SER A 59 -15.59 -16.54 -8.29
N GLN A 60 -14.76 -17.56 -8.06
CA GLN A 60 -15.12 -18.79 -7.36
C GLN A 60 -14.54 -18.86 -5.94
N LEU A 61 -13.62 -17.96 -5.60
CA LEU A 61 -12.98 -17.92 -4.29
C LEU A 61 -13.83 -17.14 -3.29
N LYS A 62 -13.78 -17.56 -2.03
CA LYS A 62 -14.32 -16.70 -0.96
C LYS A 62 -13.31 -15.56 -0.77
N GLY A 63 -13.78 -14.31 -0.77
CA GLY A 63 -12.89 -13.14 -0.79
C GLY A 63 -11.87 -13.04 0.35
N TYR A 64 -11.98 -13.82 1.43
CA TYR A 64 -10.97 -13.88 2.50
C TYR A 64 -9.92 -14.98 2.32
N GLU A 65 -10.08 -15.92 1.37
CA GLU A 65 -9.14 -17.04 1.17
C GLU A 65 -7.76 -16.55 0.71
N ALA A 66 -7.69 -15.42 0.01
CA ALA A 66 -6.44 -14.78 -0.37
C ALA A 66 -5.85 -13.84 0.69
N LEU A 67 -6.59 -13.51 1.77
CA LEU A 67 -6.12 -12.66 2.88
C LEU A 67 -5.17 -13.39 3.85
N ASP A 68 -4.79 -14.64 3.56
CA ASP A 68 -3.76 -15.35 4.33
C ASP A 68 -2.35 -14.84 3.98
N VAL A 69 -2.03 -13.65 4.51
CA VAL A 69 -0.74 -12.95 4.32
C VAL A 69 0.46 -13.84 4.70
N TRP A 70 0.28 -14.77 5.63
CA TRP A 70 1.35 -15.68 6.06
C TRP A 70 1.81 -16.60 4.94
N ARG A 71 0.90 -17.02 4.06
CA ARG A 71 1.15 -17.88 2.90
C ARG A 71 1.62 -17.12 1.66
N TRP A 72 1.74 -15.80 1.73
CA TRP A 72 2.22 -15.02 0.60
C TRP A 72 3.72 -15.28 0.36
N PRO A 73 4.15 -15.29 -0.92
CA PRO A 73 5.57 -15.35 -1.24
C PRO A 73 6.28 -14.11 -0.67
N LEU A 74 7.57 -14.25 -0.38
CA LEU A 74 8.37 -13.17 0.22
C LEU A 74 8.33 -11.89 -0.64
N ASP A 75 8.36 -12.05 -1.97
CA ASP A 75 8.29 -10.94 -2.93
C ASP A 75 7.01 -10.11 -2.77
N ALA A 76 5.84 -10.75 -2.68
CA ALA A 76 4.56 -10.09 -2.42
C ALA A 76 4.51 -9.40 -1.04
N LYS A 77 5.10 -10.02 -0.02
CA LYS A 77 5.23 -9.39 1.30
C LYS A 77 6.07 -8.12 1.24
N LEU A 78 7.17 -8.13 0.49
CA LEU A 78 8.03 -6.96 0.32
C LEU A 78 7.34 -5.87 -0.52
N ASP A 79 6.56 -6.27 -1.53
CA ASP A 79 5.75 -5.34 -2.34
C ASP A 79 4.66 -4.62 -1.54
N LEU A 80 4.20 -5.20 -0.43
CA LEU A 80 3.33 -4.53 0.52
C LEU A 80 4.12 -3.72 1.57
N LEU A 81 5.10 -4.37 2.22
CA LEU A 81 5.77 -3.82 3.40
C LEU A 81 6.66 -2.62 3.07
N ILE A 82 7.35 -2.61 1.92
CA ILE A 82 8.25 -1.51 1.56
C ILE A 82 7.45 -0.21 1.34
N PRO A 83 6.41 -0.18 0.47
CA PRO A 83 5.53 0.98 0.34
C PRO A 83 4.89 1.40 1.66
N ALA A 84 4.32 0.47 2.42
CA ALA A 84 3.60 0.77 3.66
C ALA A 84 4.53 1.36 4.73
N ALA A 85 5.73 0.81 4.90
CA ALA A 85 6.72 1.33 5.83
C ALA A 85 7.21 2.72 5.40
N ALA A 86 7.44 2.95 4.10
CA ALA A 86 7.88 4.24 3.61
C ALA A 86 6.84 5.35 3.86
N VAL A 87 5.57 5.11 3.53
CA VAL A 87 4.52 6.12 3.77
C VAL A 87 4.24 6.33 5.25
N PHE A 88 4.38 5.29 6.06
CA PHE A 88 4.30 5.41 7.52
C PHE A 88 5.42 6.31 8.06
N LEU A 89 6.67 6.10 7.61
CA LEU A 89 7.80 6.95 8.00
C LEU A 89 7.57 8.41 7.61
N VAL A 90 7.08 8.67 6.40
CA VAL A 90 6.72 10.04 5.97
C VAL A 90 5.63 10.63 6.86
N ALA A 91 4.59 9.86 7.19
CA ALA A 91 3.51 10.33 8.04
C ALA A 91 3.97 10.67 9.47
N VAL A 92 4.90 9.90 10.03
CA VAL A 92 5.51 10.20 11.32
C VAL A 92 6.34 11.47 11.23
N LEU A 93 7.24 11.59 10.25
CA LEU A 93 8.13 12.74 10.08
C LEU A 93 7.40 14.06 9.79
N PHE A 94 6.26 14.01 9.10
CA PHE A 94 5.45 15.19 8.80
C PHE A 94 4.60 15.68 9.98
N ASN A 95 4.38 14.85 11.00
CA ASN A 95 3.52 15.16 12.14
C ASN A 95 4.28 15.26 13.48
N THR A 96 5.61 15.15 13.44
CA THR A 96 6.53 15.53 14.54
C THR A 96 7.02 16.94 14.34
#